data_AF-A0A519KD56-F1
#
_entry.id   AF-A0A519KD56-F1
#
_cell.length_a   1.000
_cell.length_b   1.000
_cell.length_c   1.000
_cell.angle_alpha   90.00
_cell.angle_beta   90.00
_cell.angle_gamma   90.00
#
_symmetry.space_group_name_H-M   'P 1'
#
loop_
_entity.id
_entity.type
_entity.pdbx_description
1 polymer ?
#
loop_
_entity_poly.entity_id
_entity_poly.type
_entity_poly.pdbx_seq_one_letter_code
_entity_poly.pdbx_strand_id
1 'polypeptide(L)'
;MRHLSIIACFITALLITSCKADIKQKDDYSIKIDSIIKIGTPRTFNGVVFIQQNGKEKYAKAFGYSDFNKKTPLEINDRFSTMSIAK
;
A
#
# COMPACT_ATOMS: atom_id res chain seq x y z
N MET A 1 -50.85 3.88 11.04
CA MET A 1 -50.01 4.30 9.88
C MET A 1 -48.85 5.22 10.30
N ARG A 2 -49.07 6.25 11.14
CA ARG A 2 -48.02 7.19 11.61
C ARG A 2 -46.83 6.54 12.36
N HIS A 3 -47.07 5.53 13.19
CA HIS A 3 -45.99 4.83 13.93
C HIS A 3 -45.15 3.90 13.06
N LEU A 4 -45.73 3.31 12.00
CA LEU A 4 -44.99 2.48 11.04
C LEU A 4 -43.95 3.31 10.27
N SER A 5 -44.33 4.53 9.89
CA SER A 5 -43.43 5.47 9.21
C SER A 5 -42.28 5.95 10.09
N ILE A 6 -42.50 6.11 11.40
CA ILE A 6 -41.45 6.53 12.36
C ILE A 6 -40.43 5.41 12.57
N ILE A 7 -40.89 4.17 12.68
CA ILE A 7 -40.01 2.99 12.82
C ILE A 7 -39.15 2.80 11.57
N ALA A 8 -39.75 2.97 10.38
CA ALA A 8 -39.01 2.94 9.12
C ALA A 8 -37.91 4.00 9.04
N CYS A 9 -38.15 5.23 9.50
CA CYS A 9 -37.11 6.27 9.58
C CYS A 9 -35.98 5.91 10.55
N PHE A 10 -36.29 5.28 11.69
CA PHE A 10 -35.28 4.86 12.66
C PHE A 10 -34.36 3.75 12.13
N ILE A 11 -34.91 2.78 11.40
CA ILE A 11 -34.14 1.68 10.80
C ILE A 11 -33.21 2.24 9.70
N THR A 12 -33.70 3.15 8.87
CA THR A 12 -32.89 3.78 7.83
C THR A 12 -31.77 4.63 8.42
N ALA A 13 -32.01 5.36 9.51
CA ALA A 13 -30.97 6.14 10.21
C ALA A 13 -29.88 5.27 10.86
N LEU A 14 -30.23 4.06 11.31
CA LEU A 14 -29.27 3.12 11.90
C LEU A 14 -28.31 2.50 10.87
N LEU A 15 -28.75 2.36 9.61
CA LEU A 15 -27.94 1.78 8.52
C LEU A 15 -26.86 2.75 8.01
N ILE A 16 -27.05 4.06 8.14
CA ILE A 16 -26.12 5.08 7.61
C ILE A 16 -24.90 5.30 8.52
N THR A 17 -24.95 4.88 9.80
CA THR A 17 -23.86 5.12 10.77
C THR A 17 -22.77 4.04 10.79
N SER A 18 -22.95 2.93 10.06
CA SER A 18 -21.97 1.84 10.02
C SER A 18 -20.86 2.03 8.98
N CYS A 19 -20.90 3.09 8.17
CA CYS A 19 -19.88 3.37 7.17
C CYS A 19 -18.70 4.13 7.80
N LYS A 20 -17.85 3.40 8.55
CA LYS A 20 -16.53 3.91 8.92
C LYS A 20 -15.62 3.82 7.70
N ALA A 21 -15.54 4.91 6.94
CA ALA A 21 -14.47 5.05 5.95
C ALA A 21 -13.15 5.20 6.70
N ASP A 22 -12.35 4.14 6.74
CA ASP A 22 -10.95 4.22 7.17
C ASP A 22 -10.20 5.08 6.16
N ILE A 23 -10.22 6.40 6.36
CA ILE A 23 -9.35 7.33 5.64
C ILE A 23 -7.94 7.03 6.13
N LYS A 24 -7.28 6.07 5.48
CA LYS A 24 -5.84 5.84 5.64
C LYS A 24 -5.16 7.11 5.17
N GLN A 25 -4.81 7.98 6.12
CA GLN A 25 -3.92 9.11 5.87
C GLN A 25 -2.71 8.55 5.15
N LYS A 26 -2.57 8.86 3.86
CA LYS A 26 -1.48 8.32 3.05
C LYS A 26 -0.21 8.90 3.65
N ASP A 27 0.52 8.06 4.38
CA ASP A 27 1.67 8.49 5.14
C ASP A 27 2.64 9.24 4.22
N ASP A 28 3.12 10.39 4.68
CA ASP A 28 3.98 11.31 3.93
C ASP A 28 5.25 10.60 3.39
N TYR A 29 5.74 9.59 4.12
CA TYR A 29 6.89 8.81 3.65
C TYR A 29 6.63 8.05 2.35
N SER A 30 5.39 7.65 2.04
CA SER A 30 5.10 6.95 0.78
C SER A 30 5.40 7.82 -0.43
N ILE A 31 5.02 9.10 -0.37
CA ILE A 31 5.25 10.09 -1.44
C ILE A 31 6.76 10.39 -1.55
N LYS A 32 7.44 10.52 -0.42
CA LYS A 32 8.89 10.76 -0.37
C LYS A 32 9.68 9.57 -0.93
N ILE A 33 9.34 8.33 -0.55
CA ILE A 33 9.96 7.12 -1.09
C ILE A 33 9.71 7.04 -2.59
N ASP A 34 8.47 7.27 -3.04
CA ASP A 34 8.14 7.29 -4.47
C ASP A 34 8.94 8.34 -5.26
N SER A 35 9.21 9.49 -4.64
CA SER A 35 10.02 10.55 -5.23
C SER A 35 11.47 10.10 -5.38
N ILE A 36 12.04 9.45 -4.36
CA ILE A 36 13.41 8.92 -4.39
C ILE A 36 13.57 7.79 -5.40
N ILE A 37 12.62 6.86 -5.48
CA ILE A 37 12.64 5.74 -6.44
C ILE A 37 12.71 6.25 -7.89
N LYS A 38 12.11 7.41 -8.18
CA LYS A 38 12.11 8.03 -9.51
C LYS A 38 13.41 8.77 -9.84
N ILE A 39 14.29 9.00 -8.87
CA ILE A 39 15.58 9.66 -9.13
C ILE A 39 16.44 8.72 -9.98
N GLY A 40 16.82 9.17 -11.17
CA GLY A 40 17.67 8.41 -12.10
C GLY A 40 19.17 8.62 -11.92
N THR A 41 19.57 9.62 -11.13
CA THR A 41 20.96 10.08 -11.01
C THR A 41 21.46 9.90 -9.57
N PRO A 42 22.64 9.30 -9.35
CA PRO A 42 23.59 8.79 -10.34
C PRO A 42 23.22 7.40 -10.92
N ARG A 43 22.16 6.76 -10.40
CA ARG A 43 21.70 5.45 -10.85
C ARG A 43 20.20 5.31 -10.69
N THR A 44 19.56 4.62 -11.62
CA THR A 44 18.15 4.26 -11.51
C THR A 44 17.94 3.20 -10.44
N PHE A 45 16.86 3.32 -9.68
CA PHE A 45 16.42 2.27 -8.76
C PHE A 45 15.92 1.05 -9.53
N ASN A 46 16.35 -0.15 -9.12
CA ASN A 46 15.74 -1.43 -9.48
C ASN A 46 15.76 -2.31 -8.24
N GLY A 47 14.60 -2.60 -7.66
CA GLY A 47 14.49 -3.28 -6.38
C GLY A 47 13.10 -3.23 -5.76
N VAL A 48 13.01 -3.80 -4.56
CA VAL A 48 11.80 -3.79 -3.72
C VAL A 48 12.05 -2.95 -2.47
N VAL A 49 11.07 -2.13 -2.11
CA VAL A 49 11.00 -1.49 -0.79
C VAL A 49 9.77 -2.02 -0.07
N PHE A 50 9.99 -2.70 1.05
CA PHE A 50 8.95 -3.26 1.89
C PHE A 50 9.11 -2.76 3.32
N ILE A 51 8.06 -2.15 3.86
CA ILE A 51 8.04 -1.60 5.22
C ILE A 51 6.85 -2.21 5.95
N GLN A 52 7.14 -2.88 7.04
CA GLN A 52 6.16 -3.38 7.98
C GLN A 52 6.38 -2.72 9.34
N GLN A 53 5.29 -2.31 9.98
CA GLN A 53 5.31 -1.76 11.33
C GLN A 53 4.23 -2.44 12.17
N ASN A 54 4.60 -2.97 13.33
CA ASN A 54 3.69 -3.69 14.23
C ASN A 54 2.92 -4.81 13.52
N GLY A 55 3.59 -5.58 12.66
CA GLY A 55 2.99 -6.68 11.89
C GLY A 55 2.07 -6.24 10.75
N LYS A 56 1.89 -4.93 10.51
CA LYS A 56 1.05 -4.40 9.42
C LYS A 56 1.92 -3.83 8.31
N GLU A 57 1.61 -4.19 7.07
CA GLU A 57 2.21 -3.55 5.90
C GLU A 57 1.89 -2.05 5.90
N LYS A 58 2.94 -1.25 5.76
CA LYS A 58 2.89 0.21 5.71
C LYS A 58 3.21 0.74 4.32
N TYR A 59 4.10 0.05 3.62
CA TYR A 59 4.49 0.36 2.26
C TYR A 59 5.06 -0.88 1.59
N ALA A 60 4.68 -1.12 0.34
CA ALA A 60 5.26 -2.17 -0.50
C ALA A 60 5.33 -1.67 -1.93
N LYS A 61 6.52 -1.72 -2.54
CA LYS A 61 6.71 -1.37 -3.95
C LYS A 61 7.85 -2.16 -4.56
N ALA A 62 7.56 -2.83 -5.67
CA ALA A 62 8.55 -3.36 -6.59
C ALA A 62 8.69 -2.38 -7.77
N PHE A 63 9.92 -2.11 -8.20
CA PHE A 63 10.18 -1.24 -9.34
C PHE A 63 11.38 -1.72 -10.12
N GLY A 64 11.23 -1.82 -11.44
CA GLY A 64 12.26 -2.30 -12.35
C GLY A 64 11.97 -3.71 -12.86
N TYR A 65 13.03 -4.46 -13.12
CA TYR A 65 12.96 -5.77 -13.79
C TYR A 65 13.80 -6.80 -13.04
N SER A 66 13.27 -8.02 -12.90
CA SER A 66 14.01 -9.19 -12.43
C SER A 66 14.94 -9.76 -13.52
N ASP A 67 14.54 -9.61 -14.79
CA ASP A 67 15.36 -9.92 -15.97
C ASP A 67 15.35 -8.71 -16.92
N PHE A 68 16.49 -8.03 -17.04
CA PHE A 68 16.64 -6.84 -17.89
C PHE A 68 16.54 -7.12 -19.39
N ASN A 69 16.88 -8.34 -19.82
CA ASN A 69 16.88 -8.74 -21.23
C ASN A 69 15.46 -9.05 -21.67
N LYS A 70 14.74 -9.82 -20.85
CA LYS A 70 13.35 -10.20 -21.11
C LYS A 70 12.34 -9.13 -20.71
N LYS A 71 12.79 -8.09 -19.99
CA LYS A 71 11.93 -7.07 -19.36
C LYS A 71 10.88 -7.70 -18.44
N THR A 72 11.23 -8.79 -17.77
CA THR A 72 10.36 -9.42 -16.78
C THR A 72 10.20 -8.46 -15.60
N PRO A 73 8.97 -8.00 -15.27
CA PRO A 73 8.76 -7.12 -14.15
C PRO A 73 9.27 -7.75 -12.85
N LEU A 74 9.79 -6.92 -11.96
CA LEU A 74 10.17 -7.32 -10.61
C LEU A 74 8.91 -7.44 -9.73
N GLU A 75 8.81 -8.49 -8.94
CA GLU A 75 7.72 -8.72 -7.97
C GLU A 75 8.17 -8.49 -6.52
N ILE A 76 7.23 -8.24 -5.61
CA ILE A 76 7.52 -7.95 -4.18
C ILE A 76 8.24 -9.12 -3.49
N ASN A 77 7.89 -10.35 -3.89
CA ASN A 77 8.36 -11.61 -3.34
C ASN A 77 9.52 -12.23 -4.13
N ASP A 78 10.08 -11.52 -5.12
CA ASP A 78 11.29 -11.97 -5.82
C ASP A 78 12.45 -12.11 -4.84
N ARG A 79 13.27 -13.14 -5.06
CA ARG A 79 14.42 -13.44 -4.19
C ARG A 79 15.62 -12.58 -4.56
N PHE A 80 16.18 -11.92 -3.57
CA PHE A 80 17.45 -11.19 -3.69
C PHE A 80 18.57 -11.97 -3.01
N SER A 81 19.79 -11.83 -3.53
CA SER A 81 20.97 -12.25 -2.78
C SER A 81 21.13 -11.33 -1.56
N THR A 82 21.10 -11.93 -0.37
CA THR A 82 21.24 -11.17 0.88
C THR A 82 22.69 -10.81 1.19
N MET A 83 23.68 -11.35 0.46
CA MET A 83 25.11 -11.07 0.66
C MET A 83 25.47 -11.07 2.16
N SER A 84 26.15 -10.04 2.66
CA SER A 84 26.56 -9.89 4.06
C SER A 84 25.43 -9.68 5.07
N ILE A 85 24.16 -9.67 4.65
CA ILE A 85 23.00 -9.62 5.56
C ILE A 85 22.67 -11.02 6.09
N ALA A 86 23.00 -12.08 5.35
CA ALA A 86 22.88 -13.44 5.88
C ALA A 86 23.85 -13.63 7.05
N LYS A 87 23.33 -14.10 8.18
CA LYS A 87 24.08 -14.42 9.39
C LYS A 87 23.94 -15.90 9.73
#